data_AF-A0A7M3Z7K0-F1
#
_entry.id   AF-A0A7M3Z7K0-F1
#
_cell.length_a   1.000
_cell.length_b   1.000
_cell.length_c   1.000
_cell.angle_alpha   90.00
_cell.angle_beta   90.00
_cell.angle_gamma   90.00
#
_symmetry.space_group_name_H-M   'P 1'
#
loop_
_entity.id
_entity.type
_entity.pdbx_description
1 polymer ?
#
loop_
_entity_poly.entity_id
_entity_poly.type
_entity_poly.pdbx_seq_one_letter_code
_entity_poly.pdbx_strand_id
1 'polypeptide(L)'
;MNLAATLLGPLYDLYIAALGESVGIIVSYVTLLGLASLIWWGFANRNDIISGFDLRGATIGNMVLLFLLTFVIYFVAFDYLGFPMIGSLTVAVSSTLLFHWTISTLEGEPV
;
A
#
# COMPACT_ATOMS: atom_id res chain seq x y z
N MET A 1 6.53 -9.74 -24.34
CA MET A 1 6.31 -8.63 -23.39
C MET A 1 6.82 -9.08 -22.03
N ASN A 2 7.72 -8.32 -21.38
CA ASN A 2 8.21 -8.68 -20.06
C ASN A 2 7.22 -8.18 -19.00
N LEU A 3 6.40 -9.09 -18.47
CA LEU A 3 5.35 -8.77 -17.51
C LEU A 3 5.91 -8.10 -16.25
N ALA A 4 7.10 -8.52 -15.83
CA ALA A 4 7.80 -7.95 -14.68
C ALA A 4 8.25 -6.50 -14.94
N ALA A 5 8.77 -6.20 -16.12
CA ALA A 5 9.12 -4.83 -16.49
C ALA A 5 7.88 -3.93 -16.57
N THR A 6 6.75 -4.44 -17.08
CA THR A 6 5.50 -3.67 -17.19
C THR A 6 4.84 -3.42 -15.83
N LEU A 7 4.81 -4.42 -14.94
CA LEU A 7 4.10 -4.33 -13.66
C LEU A 7 4.94 -3.73 -12.53
N LEU A 8 6.26 -3.92 -12.55
CA LEU A 8 7.17 -3.41 -11.52
C LEU A 8 7.87 -2.11 -11.93
N GLY A 9 7.96 -1.81 -13.23
CA GLY A 9 8.48 -0.56 -13.77
C GLY A 9 9.83 -0.15 -13.14
N PRO A 10 9.90 0.98 -12.40
CA PRO A 10 11.15 1.44 -11.77
C PRO A 10 11.81 0.43 -10.82
N LEU A 11 11.02 -0.45 -10.19
CA LEU A 11 11.54 -1.48 -9.29
C LEU A 11 12.25 -2.59 -10.07
N TYR A 12 11.76 -2.91 -11.28
CA TYR A 12 12.44 -3.82 -12.21
C TYR A 12 13.79 -3.24 -12.64
N ASP A 13 13.83 -1.96 -13.02
CA ASP A 13 15.06 -1.29 -13.43
C ASP A 13 16.09 -1.26 -12.29
N LEU A 14 15.64 -1.03 -11.05
CA LEU A 14 16.48 -1.09 -9.86
C LEU A 14 17.08 -2.49 -9.64
N TYR A 15 16.29 -3.56 -9.82
CA TYR A 15 16.78 -4.93 -9.67
C TYR A 15 17.78 -5.32 -10.74
N ILE A 16 17.56 -4.92 -11.99
CA ILE A 16 18.53 -5.14 -13.08
C ILE A 16 19.82 -4.37 -12.81
N ALA A 17 19.72 -3.12 -12.36
CA ALA A 17 20.88 -2.28 -12.07
C ALA A 17 21.72 -2.81 -10.88
N ALA A 18 21.06 -3.35 -9.85
CA ALA A 18 21.74 -3.79 -8.63
C ALA A 18 22.28 -5.23 -8.71
N LEU A 19 21.55 -6.14 -9.37
CA LEU A 19 21.81 -7.58 -9.34
C LEU A 19 22.32 -8.11 -10.69
N GLY A 20 22.32 -7.28 -11.73
CA GLY A 20 22.59 -7.67 -13.10
C GLY A 20 21.36 -8.30 -13.78
N GLU A 21 21.42 -8.39 -15.11
CA GLU A 21 20.27 -8.75 -15.94
C GLU A 21 19.66 -10.11 -15.57
N SER A 22 20.47 -11.16 -15.45
CA SER A 22 19.96 -12.51 -15.19
C SER A 22 19.30 -12.66 -13.81
N VAL A 23 19.92 -12.12 -12.76
CA VAL A 23 19.41 -12.23 -11.39
C VAL A 23 18.27 -11.24 -11.14
N GLY A 24 18.36 -10.02 -11.68
CA GLY A 24 17.31 -9.01 -11.57
C GLY A 24 15.99 -9.45 -12.20
N ILE A 25 16.04 -10.15 -13.34
CA ILE A 25 14.83 -10.74 -13.94
C ILE A 25 14.19 -11.79 -13.01
N ILE A 26 14.99 -12.71 -12.46
CA ILE A 26 14.49 -13.77 -11.57
C ILE A 26 13.83 -13.16 -10.33
N VAL A 27 14.51 -12.24 -9.66
CA VAL A 27 13.99 -11.57 -8.46
C VAL A 27 12.68 -10.82 -8.78
N SER A 28 12.59 -10.19 -9.94
CA SER A 28 11.37 -9.51 -10.36
C SER A 28 10.17 -10.45 -10.49
N TYR A 29 10.35 -11.64 -11.07
CA TYR A 29 9.28 -12.64 -11.15
C TYR A 29 8.94 -13.25 -9.79
N VAL A 30 9.93 -13.46 -8.92
CA VAL A 30 9.70 -13.92 -7.54
C VAL A 30 8.87 -12.90 -6.77
N THR A 31 9.17 -11.61 -6.91
CA THR A 31 8.40 -10.53 -6.29
C THR A 31 6.95 -10.51 -6.79
N LEU A 32 6.72 -10.68 -8.09
CA LEU A 32 5.36 -10.78 -8.64
C LEU A 32 4.60 -12.00 -8.10
N LEU A 33 5.25 -13.16 -8.02
CA LEU A 33 4.64 -14.37 -7.45
C LEU A 33 4.34 -14.20 -5.96
N GLY A 34 5.23 -13.53 -5.22
CA GLY A 34 5.01 -13.18 -3.82
C GLY A 34 3.78 -12.29 -3.63
N LEU A 35 3.66 -11.23 -4.43
CA LEU A 35 2.50 -10.33 -4.41
C LEU A 35 1.20 -11.06 -4.77
N ALA A 36 1.21 -11.87 -5.84
CA ALA A 36 0.04 -12.64 -6.25
C ALA A 36 -0.39 -13.64 -5.16
N SER A 37 0.59 -14.31 -4.52
CA SER A 37 0.32 -15.24 -3.41
C SER A 37 -0.23 -14.54 -2.19
N LEU A 38 0.24 -13.32 -1.89
CA LEU A 38 -0.21 -12.54 -0.74
C LEU A 38 -1.63 -12.00 -0.97
N ILE A 39 -1.94 -11.56 -2.19
CA ILE A 39 -3.30 -11.19 -2.62
C ILE A 39 -4.24 -12.40 -2.51
N TRP A 40 -3.82 -13.55 -3.05
CA TRP A 40 -4.60 -14.79 -2.97
C TRP A 40 -4.84 -15.22 -1.53
N TRP A 41 -3.81 -15.20 -0.69
CA TRP A 41 -3.91 -15.51 0.74
C TRP A 41 -4.87 -14.55 1.46
N GLY A 42 -4.82 -13.25 1.12
CA GLY A 42 -5.75 -12.24 1.64
C GLY A 42 -7.21 -12.54 1.27
N PHE A 43 -7.49 -12.95 0.03
CA PHE A 43 -8.83 -13.37 -0.39
C PHE A 43 -9.28 -14.68 0.27
N ALA A 44 -8.37 -15.65 0.41
CA ALA A 44 -8.66 -16.95 1.00
C ALA A 44 -8.97 -16.85 2.50
N ASN A 45 -8.27 -15.96 3.21
CA ASN A 45 -8.42 -15.76 4.66
C ASN A 45 -9.20 -14.48 4.97
N ARG A 46 -10.02 -13.99 4.02
CA ARG A 46 -10.74 -12.72 4.15
C ARG A 46 -11.58 -12.66 5.43
N ASN A 47 -12.19 -13.76 5.83
CA ASN A 47 -13.07 -13.80 7.01
C ASN A 47 -12.27 -13.69 8.32
N ASP A 48 -11.05 -14.22 8.34
CA ASP A 48 -10.15 -14.15 9.50
C ASP A 48 -9.50 -12.77 9.58
N ILE A 49 -9.21 -12.14 8.44
CA ILE A 49 -8.78 -10.73 8.38
C ILE A 49 -9.93 -9.82 8.83
N ILE A 50 -11.15 -10.03 8.33
CA ILE A 50 -12.34 -9.23 8.67
C ILE A 50 -12.71 -9.33 10.15
N SER A 51 -12.64 -10.53 10.72
CA SER A 51 -12.92 -10.74 12.15
C SER A 51 -11.77 -10.32 13.05
N GLY A 52 -10.51 -10.51 12.63
CA GLY A 52 -9.32 -10.06 13.37
C GLY A 52 -9.15 -8.54 13.42
N PHE A 53 -9.68 -7.81 12.43
CA PHE A 53 -9.64 -6.35 12.35
C PHE A 53 -10.99 -5.65 12.62
N ASP A 54 -12.03 -6.38 13.07
CA ASP A 54 -13.40 -5.87 13.35
C ASP A 54 -13.98 -4.96 12.25
N LEU A 55 -13.94 -5.45 11.01
CA LEU A 55 -14.36 -4.72 9.82
C LEU A 55 -15.89 -4.75 9.62
N ARG A 56 -16.65 -4.04 10.48
CA ARG A 56 -18.07 -3.71 10.24
C ARG A 56 -18.24 -2.81 9.01
N GLY A 57 -19.44 -2.80 8.39
CA GLY A 57 -19.70 -2.04 7.16
C GLY A 57 -19.42 -0.52 7.22
N ALA A 58 -19.59 0.08 8.40
CA ALA A 58 -19.19 1.48 8.66
C ALA A 58 -17.65 1.64 8.67
N THR A 59 -16.92 0.64 9.16
CA THR A 59 -15.46 0.56 9.20
C THR A 59 -14.86 0.42 7.79
N ILE A 60 -15.49 -0.34 6.89
CA ILE A 60 -15.03 -0.49 5.49
C ILE A 60 -15.13 0.83 4.72
N GLY A 61 -16.25 1.57 4.86
CA GLY A 61 -16.39 2.89 4.26
C GLY A 61 -15.35 3.87 4.75
N ASN A 62 -15.06 3.84 6.06
CA ASN A 62 -14.02 4.68 6.66
C ASN A 62 -12.61 4.28 6.20
N MET A 63 -12.31 2.99 6.06
CA MET A 63 -11.04 2.52 5.53
C MET A 63 -10.80 2.88 4.06
N VAL A 64 -11.84 2.79 3.22
CA VAL A 64 -11.75 3.24 1.82
C VAL A 64 -11.48 4.74 1.76
N LEU A 65 -12.15 5.54 2.60
CA LEU A 65 -11.91 6.97 2.74
C LEU A 65 -10.49 7.29 3.20
N LEU A 66 -9.97 6.59 4.22
CA LEU A 66 -8.60 6.75 4.70
C LEU A 66 -7.57 6.33 3.66
N PHE A 67 -7.84 5.29 2.87
CA PHE A 67 -6.99 4.88 1.77
C PHE A 67 -6.94 5.95 0.66
N LEU A 68 -8.11 6.47 0.28
CA LEU A 68 -8.23 7.58 -0.68
C LEU A 68 -7.51 8.84 -0.17
N LEU A 69 -7.70 9.19 1.09
CA LEU A 69 -7.03 10.31 1.75
C LEU A 69 -5.50 10.15 1.73
N THR A 70 -5.00 8.95 2.02
CA THR A 70 -3.56 8.63 1.95
C THR A 70 -3.03 8.86 0.53
N PHE A 71 -3.77 8.42 -0.48
CA PHE A 71 -3.39 8.58 -1.88
C PHE A 71 -3.35 10.05 -2.31
N VAL A 72 -4.32 10.85 -1.86
CA VAL A 72 -4.36 12.30 -2.10
C VAL A 72 -3.19 12.99 -1.41
N ILE A 73 -2.92 12.70 -0.14
CA ILE A 73 -1.80 13.30 0.60
C ILE A 73 -0.46 12.90 -0.04
N TYR A 74 -0.33 11.65 -0.49
CA TYR A 74 0.84 11.18 -1.22
C TYR A 74 1.10 11.99 -2.50
N PHE A 75 0.08 12.16 -3.35
CA PHE A 75 0.22 12.96 -4.57
C PHE A 75 0.55 14.42 -4.29
N VAL A 76 -0.07 15.02 -3.27
CA VAL A 76 0.27 16.39 -2.86
C VAL A 76 1.73 16.48 -2.40
N ALA A 77 2.19 15.54 -1.58
CA ALA A 77 3.56 15.51 -1.07
C ALA A 77 4.59 15.25 -2.18
N PHE A 78 4.29 14.36 -3.11
CA PHE A 78 5.21 13.97 -4.18
C PHE A 78 5.22 14.97 -5.34
N ASP A 79 4.06 15.31 -5.90
CA ASP A 79 3.99 16.13 -7.13
C ASP A 79 4.07 17.64 -6.86
N TYR A 80 3.55 18.12 -5.73
CA TYR A 80 3.48 19.56 -5.44
C TYR A 80 4.54 20.03 -4.45
N LEU A 81 4.86 19.22 -3.44
CA LEU A 81 5.87 19.57 -2.42
C LEU A 81 7.27 19.03 -2.75
N GLY A 82 7.40 18.16 -3.77
CA GLY A 82 8.67 17.65 -4.26
C GLY A 82 9.40 16.73 -3.28
N PHE A 83 8.68 16.08 -2.36
CA PHE A 83 9.28 15.16 -1.41
C PHE A 83 9.75 13.88 -2.12
N PRO A 84 10.86 13.26 -1.66
CA PRO A 84 11.28 11.96 -2.19
C PRO A 84 10.21 10.90 -1.89
N MET A 85 10.07 9.88 -2.76
CA MET A 85 9.00 8.87 -2.71
C MET A 85 8.74 8.30 -1.30
N ILE A 86 9.81 7.92 -0.59
CA ILE A 86 9.72 7.37 0.77
C ILE A 86 9.23 8.44 1.77
N GLY A 87 9.67 9.69 1.61
CA GLY A 87 9.22 10.83 2.41
C GLY A 87 7.73 11.11 2.20
N SER A 88 7.27 11.13 0.95
CA SER A 88 5.85 11.32 0.61
C SER A 88 4.96 10.22 1.16
N LEU A 89 5.40 8.95 1.07
CA LEU A 89 4.70 7.82 1.68
C LEU A 89 4.64 7.94 3.21
N THR A 90 5.76 8.29 3.85
CA THR A 90 5.83 8.41 5.32
C THR A 90 4.89 9.50 5.81
N VAL A 91 4.87 10.66 5.15
CA VAL A 91 3.97 11.76 5.48
C VAL A 91 2.51 11.35 5.26
N ALA A 92 2.20 10.78 4.09
CA ALA A 92 0.85 10.35 3.77
C ALA A 92 0.28 9.34 4.78
N VAL A 93 1.05 8.31 5.11
CA VAL A 93 0.65 7.29 6.08
C VAL A 93 0.54 7.89 7.49
N SER A 94 1.52 8.67 7.93
CA SER A 94 1.52 9.26 9.27
C SER A 94 0.36 10.24 9.46
N SER A 95 0.07 11.07 8.46
CA SER A 95 -1.05 12.01 8.50
C SER A 95 -2.39 11.28 8.50
N THR A 96 -2.58 10.25 7.66
CA THR A 96 -3.82 9.46 7.65
C THR A 96 -4.02 8.72 8.98
N LEU A 97 -2.97 8.12 9.54
CA LEU A 97 -3.04 7.45 10.84
C LEU A 97 -3.36 8.43 11.96
N LEU A 98 -2.81 9.65 11.92
CA LEU A 98 -3.15 10.71 12.86
C LEU A 98 -4.63 11.11 12.73
N PHE A 99 -5.14 11.25 11.50
CA PHE A 99 -6.57 11.50 11.25
C PHE A 99 -7.46 10.39 11.81
N HIS A 100 -7.11 9.13 11.55
CA HIS A 100 -7.82 7.98 12.08
C HIS A 100 -7.83 7.97 13.62
N TRP A 101 -6.66 8.18 14.23
CA TRP A 101 -6.52 8.27 15.68
C TRP A 101 -7.39 9.39 16.26
N THR A 102 -7.39 10.56 15.61
CA THR A 102 -8.18 11.72 16.04
C THR A 102 -9.68 11.43 16.01
N ILE A 103 -10.17 10.80 14.94
CA ILE A 103 -11.59 10.38 14.84
C ILE A 103 -11.91 9.37 15.95
N SER A 104 -11.10 8.33 16.10
CA SER A 104 -11.35 7.27 17.09
C SER A 104 -11.33 7.77 18.54
N THR A 105 -10.51 8.78 18.84
CA THR A 105 -10.32 9.29 20.20
C THR A 105 -11.29 10.42 20.55
N LEU A 106 -11.63 11.29 19.59
CA LEU A 106 -12.46 12.47 19.83
C LEU A 106 -13.95 12.24 19.58
N GLU A 107 -14.33 11.39 18.63
CA GLU A 107 -15.75 11.13 18.34
C GLU A 107 -16.35 10.05 19.26
N GLY A 108 -15.51 9.28 19.96
CA GLY A 108 -15.93 8.15 20.79
C GLY A 108 -16.46 6.99 19.95
N GLU A 109 -16.32 5.75 20.43
CA GLU A 109 -16.90 4.60 19.73
C GLU A 109 -18.40 4.81 19.51
N PRO A 110 -18.92 4.70 18.27
CA PRO A 110 -20.35 4.57 18.08
C PRO A 110 -20.78 3.22 18.68
N VAL A 111 -21.45 3.28 19.84
CA VAL A 111 -22.20 2.18 20.47
C VAL A 111 -23.17 1.52 19.50
#